data_AF-A0A3B0VGJ2-F1
#
_entry.id   AF-A0A3B0VGJ2-F1
#
_cell.length_a   1.000
_cell.length_b   1.000
_cell.length_c   1.000
_cell.angle_alpha   90.00
_cell.angle_beta   90.00
_cell.angle_gamma   90.00
#
_symmetry.space_group_name_H-M   'P 1'
#
loop_
_entity.id
_entity.type
_entity.pdbx_description
1 polymer ?
#
loop_
_entity_poly.entity_id
_entity_poly.type
_entity_poly.pdbx_seq_one_letter_code
_entity_poly.pdbx_strand_id
1 'polypeptide(L)'
;MHRPIRSIDELNPLSAHIFEKIRNEPRETATLRKEVIEEYRCTKSQFDTALKNLQISLNVVRSNDPEIERDSWLAFQELYPDIWNLHVSDD
;
A
#
# COMPACT_ATOMS: atom_id res chain seq x y z
N MET A 1 -8.79 -8.96 -17.21
CA MET A 1 -9.52 -7.89 -16.51
C MET A 1 -8.48 -6.88 -16.07
N HIS A 2 -8.31 -5.78 -16.80
CA HIS A 2 -7.36 -4.73 -16.43
C HIS A 2 -7.99 -3.94 -15.28
N ARG A 3 -7.48 -4.07 -14.05
CA ARG A 3 -7.97 -3.22 -12.96
C ARG A 3 -7.19 -1.90 -13.03
N PRO A 4 -7.87 -0.76 -13.19
CA PRO A 4 -7.17 0.51 -13.24
C PRO A 4 -6.47 0.77 -11.91
N ILE A 5 -5.25 1.29 -11.99
CA ILE A 5 -4.60 1.94 -10.86
C ILE A 5 -5.54 3.06 -10.41
N ARG A 6 -5.86 3.12 -9.11
CA ARG A 6 -6.71 4.18 -8.57
C ARG A 6 -5.86 5.14 -7.76
N SER A 7 -6.15 6.43 -7.89
CA SER A 7 -5.48 7.45 -7.08
C SER A 7 -5.75 7.19 -5.60
N ILE A 8 -4.73 7.46 -4.76
CA ILE A 8 -4.85 7.34 -3.32
C ILE A 8 -5.96 8.25 -2.75
N ASP A 9 -6.22 9.38 -3.40
CA ASP A 9 -7.25 10.35 -3.03
C ASP A 9 -8.68 9.82 -3.22
N GLU A 10 -8.85 8.78 -4.04
CA GLU A 10 -10.13 8.09 -4.24
C GLU A 10 -10.38 7.01 -3.19
N LEU A 11 -9.38 6.67 -2.37
CA LEU A 11 -9.50 5.69 -1.30
C LEU A 11 -9.91 6.35 0.02
N ASN A 12 -10.30 5.52 0.99
CA ASN A 12 -10.65 6.04 2.31
C ASN A 12 -9.42 6.64 3.03
N PRO A 13 -9.60 7.58 3.96
CA PRO A 13 -8.46 8.27 4.61
C PRO A 13 -7.50 7.35 5.36
N LEU A 14 -7.95 6.20 5.89
CA LEU A 14 -7.07 5.21 6.51
C LEU A 14 -6.14 4.54 5.48
N SER A 15 -6.63 4.28 4.26
CA SER A 15 -5.80 3.79 3.16
C SER A 15 -4.72 4.82 2.78
N ALA A 16 -5.07 6.10 2.67
CA ALA A 16 -4.10 7.17 2.41
C ALA A 16 -3.02 7.24 3.52
N HIS A 17 -3.44 7.20 4.79
CA HIS A 17 -2.51 7.19 5.94
C HIS A 17 -1.54 6.01 5.91
N ILE A 18 -2.02 4.81 5.58
CA ILE A 18 -1.19 3.62 5.46
C ILE A 18 -0.22 3.74 4.28
N PHE A 19 -0.67 4.28 3.14
CA PHE A 19 0.16 4.46 1.96
C PHE A 19 1.32 5.43 2.23
N GLU A 20 1.08 6.56 2.89
CA GLU A 20 2.14 7.52 3.24
C GLU A 20 3.24 6.91 4.11
N LYS A 21 2.93 5.89 4.91
CA LYS A 21 3.93 5.14 5.67
C LYS A 21 4.77 4.19 4.81
N ILE A 22 4.16 3.60 3.78
CA ILE A 22 4.81 2.62 2.89
C ILE A 22 5.60 3.31 1.77
N ARG A 23 5.16 4.47 1.29
CA ARG A 23 5.72 5.10 0.08
C ARG A 23 7.18 5.54 0.19
N ASN A 24 7.71 5.66 1.41
CA ASN A 24 9.07 6.13 1.66
C ASN A 24 10.04 4.96 1.91
N GLU A 25 9.54 3.81 2.38
CA GLU A 25 10.35 2.64 2.72
C GLU A 25 9.49 1.37 2.84
N PRO A 26 10.07 0.16 2.63
CA PRO A 26 9.37 -1.10 2.86
C PRO A 26 8.90 -1.22 4.31
N ARG A 27 7.64 -1.66 4.53
CA ARG A 27 7.06 -1.80 5.88
C ARG A 27 6.56 -3.19 6.18
N GLU A 28 7.04 -3.76 7.27
CA GLU A 28 6.55 -5.04 7.78
C GLU A 28 5.13 -4.92 8.35
N THR A 29 4.29 -5.89 8.03
CA THR A 29 2.86 -5.89 8.38
C THR A 29 2.60 -5.74 9.88
N ALA A 30 3.38 -6.42 10.72
CA ALA A 30 3.17 -6.41 12.17
C ALA A 30 3.46 -5.03 12.78
N THR A 31 4.60 -4.44 12.43
CA THR A 31 5.03 -3.12 12.89
C THR A 31 4.09 -2.03 12.37
N LEU A 32 3.80 -2.05 11.07
CA LEU A 32 2.90 -1.10 10.43
C LEU A 32 1.50 -1.12 11.05
N ARG A 33 0.95 -2.31 11.32
CA ARG A 33 -0.36 -2.45 11.95
C ARG A 33 -0.39 -1.84 13.34
N LYS A 34 0.64 -2.13 14.15
CA LYS A 34 0.72 -1.62 15.54
C LYS A 34 0.72 -0.09 15.54
N GLU A 35 1.57 0.52 14.73
CA GLU A 35 1.71 1.98 14.64
C GLU A 35 0.43 2.64 14.13
N VAL A 36 -0.18 2.11 13.06
CA VAL A 36 -1.40 2.69 12.49
C VAL A 36 -2.59 2.56 13.45
N ILE A 37 -2.73 1.45 14.17
CA ILE A 37 -3.76 1.30 15.19
C ILE A 37 -3.56 2.32 16.32
N GLU A 38 -2.32 2.56 16.73
CA GLU A 38 -2.00 3.51 17.80
C GLU A 38 -2.29 4.96 17.38
N GLU A 39 -1.83 5.35 16.20
CA GLU A 39 -1.98 6.72 15.68
C GLU A 39 -3.40 7.03 15.22
N TYR A 40 -3.98 6.14 14.41
CA TYR A 40 -5.27 6.36 13.74
C TYR A 40 -6.46 5.86 14.56
N ARG A 41 -6.21 5.15 15.67
CA ARG A 41 -7.24 4.55 16.55
C ARG A 41 -8.22 3.64 15.82
N CYS A 42 -7.76 2.97 14.75
CA CYS A 42 -8.56 1.98 14.04
C CYS A 42 -8.47 0.59 14.68
N THR A 43 -9.39 -0.29 14.32
CA THR A 43 -9.33 -1.71 14.65
C THR A 43 -8.41 -2.48 13.68
N LYS A 44 -7.98 -3.68 14.08
CA LYS A 44 -7.27 -4.61 13.18
C LYS A 44 -8.02 -4.88 11.88
N SER A 45 -9.34 -5.06 11.95
CA SER A 45 -10.15 -5.36 10.75
C SER A 45 -10.20 -4.17 9.78
N GLN A 46 -10.28 -2.94 10.29
CA GLN A 46 -10.21 -1.73 9.47
C GLN A 46 -8.83 -1.59 8.81
N PHE A 47 -7.75 -1.83 9.56
CA PHE A 47 -6.38 -1.85 9.01
C PHE A 47 -6.25 -2.89 7.88
N ASP A 48 -6.61 -4.15 8.14
CA ASP A 48 -6.47 -5.24 7.14
C ASP A 48 -7.32 -4.94 5.89
N THR A 49 -8.49 -4.32 6.04
CA THR A 49 -9.35 -3.88 4.92
C THR A 49 -8.71 -2.75 4.13
N ALA A 50 -8.15 -1.74 4.80
CA ALA A 50 -7.51 -0.62 4.14
C ALA A 50 -6.24 -1.04 3.38
N LEU A 51 -5.44 -1.93 3.96
CA LEU A 51 -4.26 -2.51 3.32
C LEU A 51 -4.63 -3.34 2.08
N LYS A 52 -5.69 -4.16 2.18
CA LYS A 52 -6.24 -4.89 1.02
C LYS A 52 -6.72 -3.93 -0.07
N ASN A 53 -7.38 -2.83 0.30
CA ASN A 53 -7.83 -1.81 -0.65
C ASN A 53 -6.66 -1.20 -1.43
N LEU A 54 -5.55 -0.91 -0.75
CA LEU A 54 -4.32 -0.44 -1.38
C LEU A 54 -3.77 -1.47 -2.39
N GLN A 55 -3.72 -2.74 -2.01
CA GLN A 55 -3.23 -3.82 -2.88
C GLN A 55 -4.10 -3.99 -4.13
N ILE A 56 -5.43 -4.04 -3.99
CA ILE A 56 -6.33 -4.22 -5.15
C ILE A 56 -6.36 -3.00 -6.08
N SER A 57 -5.97 -1.83 -5.57
CA SER A 57 -5.87 -0.58 -6.32
C SER A 57 -4.49 -0.34 -6.92
N LEU A 58 -3.55 -1.28 -6.73
CA LEU A 58 -2.17 -1.18 -7.19
C LEU A 58 -1.42 0.05 -6.64
N ASN A 59 -1.72 0.46 -5.41
CA ASN A 59 -0.92 1.46 -4.70
C ASN A 59 0.26 0.79 -3.95
N VAL A 60 0.05 -0.43 -3.44
CA VAL A 60 1.08 -1.21 -2.74
C VAL A 60 1.13 -2.65 -3.22
N VAL A 61 2.28 -3.28 -3.02
CA VAL A 61 2.57 -4.67 -3.38
C VAL A 61 3.34 -5.34 -2.23
N ARG A 62 3.09 -6.64 -2.03
CA ARG A 62 3.87 -7.45 -1.07
C ARG A 62 5.21 -7.80 -1.71
N SER A 63 6.30 -7.66 -0.96
CA SER A 63 7.61 -8.13 -1.43
C SER A 63 7.56 -9.63 -1.74
N ASN A 64 8.17 -10.02 -2.86
CA ASN A 64 8.42 -11.41 -3.23
C ASN A 64 9.91 -11.77 -3.13
N ASP A 65 10.71 -10.90 -2.50
CA ASP A 65 12.13 -11.16 -2.27
C ASP A 65 12.30 -12.39 -1.37
N PRO A 66 12.95 -13.47 -1.84
CA PRO A 66 13.12 -14.69 -1.07
C PRO A 66 14.01 -14.50 0.18
N GLU A 67 14.82 -13.44 0.24
CA GLU A 67 15.64 -13.11 1.41
C GLU A 67 14.83 -12.38 2.50
N ILE A 68 13.64 -11.89 2.17
CA ILE A 68 12.75 -11.22 3.13
C ILE A 68 11.79 -12.25 3.73
N GLU A 69 12.10 -12.72 4.94
CA GLU A 69 11.28 -13.67 5.68
C GLU A 69 9.94 -13.10 6.18
N ARG A 70 9.84 -11.76 6.28
CA ARG A 70 8.70 -11.06 6.89
C ARG A 70 7.86 -10.33 5.86
N ASP A 71 6.55 -10.45 6.01
CA ASP A 71 5.56 -9.82 5.14
C ASP A 71 5.69 -8.31 5.08
N SER A 72 6.36 -7.85 4.02
CA SER A 72 6.71 -6.44 3.81
C SER A 72 5.95 -5.88 2.63
N TRP A 73 5.51 -4.63 2.76
CA TRP A 73 4.77 -3.89 1.74
C TRP A 73 5.64 -2.79 1.16
N LEU A 74 5.54 -2.64 -0.16
CA LEU A 74 6.29 -1.70 -0.99
C LEU A 74 5.30 -0.84 -1.79
N ALA A 75 5.69 0.37 -2.16
CA ALA A 75 4.92 1.13 -3.13
C ALA A 75 4.98 0.44 -4.50
N PHE A 76 3.83 0.33 -5.17
CA PHE A 76 3.77 -0.32 -6.48
C PHE A 76 4.61 0.43 -7.52
N GLN A 77 4.60 1.77 -7.47
CA GLN A 77 5.36 2.63 -8.37
C GLN A 77 6.88 2.39 -8.29
N GLU A 78 7.41 2.05 -7.11
CA GLU A 78 8.84 1.79 -6.94
C GLU A 78 9.27 0.48 -7.59
N LEU A 79 8.43 -0.56 -7.49
CA LEU A 79 8.75 -1.88 -8.03
C LEU A 79 8.45 -2.01 -9.53
N TYR A 80 7.43 -1.29 -10.01
CA TYR A 80 6.97 -1.36 -11.40
C TYR A 80 6.79 0.03 -12.02
N PRO A 81 7.85 0.84 -12.12
CA PRO A 81 7.77 2.22 -12.62
C PRO A 81 7.25 2.28 -14.06
N ASP A 82 7.61 1.32 -14.91
CA ASP A 82 7.14 1.26 -16.30
C ASP A 82 5.63 1.05 -16.39
N ILE A 83 5.09 0.16 -15.55
CA ILE A 83 3.65 -0.11 -15.50
C ILE A 83 2.92 1.11 -14.94
N TRP A 84 3.47 1.73 -13.91
CA TRP A 84 2.91 2.94 -13.33
C TRP A 84 2.79 4.06 -14.36
N ASN A 85 3.89 4.39 -15.05
CA ASN A 85 3.92 5.45 -16.05
C ASN A 85 2.91 5.20 -17.18
N LEU A 86 2.76 3.97 -17.66
CA LEU A 86 1.77 3.64 -18.70
C LEU A 86 0.30 3.93 -18.32
N HIS A 87 -0.02 4.00 -17.03
CA HIS A 87 -1.40 4.16 -16.54
C HIS A 87 -1.65 5.46 -15.79
N VAL A 88 -0.58 6.18 -15.42
CA VAL A 88 -0.63 7.41 -14.63
C VAL A 88 -0.02 8.60 -15.40
N SER A 89 0.50 8.41 -16.63
CA SER A 89 1.06 9.49 -17.45
C SER A 89 0.05 10.61 -17.79
N ASP A 90 0.36 11.76 -17.20
CA ASP A 90 0.19 13.19 -17.52
C ASP A 90 -1.20 13.75 -17.93
N ASP A 91 -1.86 14.37 -16.95
CA ASP A 91 -2.31 15.78 -17.06
C ASP A 91 -1.24 16.71 -16.46
#